data_AF-A0A918II30-F1
#
_entry.id   AF-A0A918II30-F1
#
_cell.length_a   1.000
_cell.length_b   1.000
_cell.length_c   1.000
_cell.angle_alpha   90.00
_cell.angle_beta   90.00
_cell.angle_gamma   90.00
#
_symmetry.space_group_name_H-M   'P 1'
#
loop_
_entity.id
_entity.type
_entity.pdbx_description
1 polymer ?
#
loop_
_entity_poly.entity_id
_entity_poly.type
_entity_poly.pdbx_seq_one_letter_code
_entity_poly.pdbx_strand_id
1 'polypeptide(L)'
;MAVPQDKASLLRAEIRDEDAVRYVDTAGVAHHPGRLIGAWQEWLEEYASQGRPVRGIGESPWDEVRSPAEAEELRYHEWLLNKAFARGPAWWLLCPYDIAHDKASLAEMARCHPELRQDGRTMPCADYDPQAPYRFTPLTDPCDPYEEFAYSRGDLPALREKIAACAERHGLTGRRLRELHLAATEVATNSIRHGGGHGVLRTWSEERRLVCEFRDAGYIEDPLVGRRRPDARQVGGRGLWLVHQLCDLVEIRSVPDEGTRVRLHTELPE
;
A
#
# COMPACT_ATOMS: atom_id res chain seq x y z
N MET A 1 -6.65 11.65 -15.35
CA MET A 1 -7.74 10.87 -14.74
C MET A 1 -7.21 9.47 -14.55
N ALA A 2 -7.16 9.02 -13.29
CA ALA A 2 -6.69 7.72 -12.85
C ALA A 2 -7.92 6.99 -12.28
N VAL A 3 -8.70 6.37 -13.16
CA VAL A 3 -9.99 5.74 -12.84
C VAL A 3 -10.06 4.37 -13.53
N PRO A 4 -10.89 3.44 -13.04
CA PRO A 4 -11.14 2.15 -13.68
C PRO A 4 -11.47 2.27 -15.18
N GLN A 5 -11.10 1.26 -15.97
CA GLN A 5 -11.13 1.32 -17.45
C GLN A 5 -12.55 1.51 -18.03
N ASP A 6 -13.55 0.88 -17.41
CA ASP A 6 -14.96 1.04 -17.73
C ASP A 6 -15.41 2.51 -17.52
N LYS A 7 -15.07 3.11 -16.38
CA LYS A 7 -15.37 4.51 -16.05
C LYS A 7 -14.58 5.49 -16.93
N ALA A 8 -13.32 5.18 -17.25
CA ALA A 8 -12.53 5.96 -18.21
C ALA A 8 -13.21 6.01 -19.58
N SER A 9 -13.80 4.89 -20.02
CA SER A 9 -14.52 4.81 -21.30
C SER A 9 -15.78 5.68 -21.29
N LEU A 10 -16.54 5.67 -20.19
CA LEU A 10 -17.72 6.54 -20.01
C LEU A 10 -17.34 8.03 -20.01
N LEU A 11 -16.27 8.41 -19.31
CA LEU A 11 -15.82 9.82 -19.27
C LEU A 11 -15.35 10.33 -20.64
N ARG A 12 -14.70 9.49 -21.44
CA ARG A 12 -14.30 9.87 -22.82
C ARG A 12 -15.49 10.19 -23.71
N ALA A 13 -16.63 9.50 -23.53
CA ALA A 13 -17.83 9.77 -24.32
C ALA A 13 -18.44 11.15 -24.03
N GLU A 14 -18.23 11.69 -22.82
CA GLU A 14 -18.83 12.95 -22.36
C GLU A 14 -17.90 14.17 -22.53
N ILE A 15 -16.58 13.96 -22.58
CA ILE A 15 -15.59 15.04 -22.70
C ILE A 15 -15.35 15.40 -24.16
N ARG A 16 -15.72 16.63 -24.54
CA ARG A 16 -15.62 17.13 -25.93
C ARG A 16 -14.21 17.55 -26.36
N ASP A 17 -13.31 17.79 -25.41
CA ASP A 17 -11.92 18.23 -25.66
C ASP A 17 -10.96 17.17 -25.09
N GLU A 18 -10.61 16.19 -25.93
CA GLU A 18 -9.76 15.06 -25.54
C GLU A 18 -8.32 15.50 -25.24
N ASP A 19 -7.82 16.56 -25.90
CA ASP A 19 -6.45 17.06 -25.71
C ASP A 19 -6.25 17.74 -24.35
N ALA A 20 -7.34 18.17 -23.70
CA ALA A 20 -7.32 18.77 -22.37
C ALA A 20 -7.23 17.73 -21.23
N VAL A 21 -7.49 16.44 -21.49
CA VAL A 21 -7.61 15.40 -20.45
C VAL A 21 -6.73 14.19 -20.77
N ARG A 22 -5.79 13.91 -19.89
CA ARG A 22 -4.99 12.67 -19.97
C ARG A 22 -5.60 11.58 -19.08
N TYR A 23 -5.77 10.40 -19.64
CA TYR A 23 -6.18 9.19 -18.93
C TYR A 23 -4.93 8.37 -18.60
N VAL A 24 -4.84 7.92 -17.37
CA VAL A 24 -3.73 7.10 -16.87
C VAL A 24 -4.27 5.70 -16.63
N ASP A 25 -3.65 4.71 -17.25
CA ASP A 25 -3.92 3.31 -16.94
C ASP A 25 -3.37 3.00 -15.54
N THR A 26 -4.29 2.73 -14.61
CA THR A 26 -3.97 2.39 -13.23
C THR A 26 -3.91 0.88 -13.00
N ALA A 27 -4.30 0.03 -13.96
CA ALA A 27 -4.51 -1.40 -13.74
C ALA A 27 -3.27 -2.09 -13.12
N GLY A 28 -2.08 -1.70 -13.56
CA GLY A 28 -0.81 -2.25 -13.04
C GLY A 28 -0.50 -1.91 -11.57
N VAL A 29 -1.11 -0.87 -11.01
CA VAL A 29 -0.88 -0.40 -9.63
C VAL A 29 -2.14 -0.38 -8.76
N ALA A 30 -3.33 -0.51 -9.35
CA ALA A 30 -4.63 -0.39 -8.69
C ALA A 30 -4.78 -1.38 -7.53
N HIS A 31 -4.29 -2.60 -7.72
CA HIS A 31 -4.27 -3.67 -6.70
C HIS A 31 -3.01 -3.71 -5.84
N HIS A 32 -2.19 -2.66 -5.89
CA HIS A 32 -0.94 -2.55 -5.14
C HIS A 32 -0.90 -1.22 -4.36
N PRO A 33 -1.64 -1.09 -3.25
CA PRO A 33 -1.78 0.18 -2.50
C PRO A 33 -0.44 0.78 -2.05
N GLY A 34 0.57 -0.07 -1.86
CA GLY A 34 1.97 0.30 -1.59
C GLY A 34 2.63 1.18 -2.65
N ARG A 35 2.17 1.11 -3.90
CA ARG A 35 2.79 1.74 -5.07
C ARG A 35 2.08 3.03 -5.50
N LEU A 36 0.82 3.23 -5.06
CA LEU A 36 -0.04 4.32 -5.52
C LEU A 36 0.53 5.72 -5.22
N ILE A 37 1.08 5.95 -4.01
CA ILE A 37 1.65 7.25 -3.65
C ILE A 37 2.86 7.60 -4.54
N GLY A 38 3.78 6.65 -4.72
CA GLY A 38 4.93 6.82 -5.60
C GLY A 38 4.53 7.12 -7.05
N ALA A 39 3.49 6.44 -7.56
CA ALA A 39 2.95 6.68 -8.89
C ALA A 39 2.39 8.10 -9.04
N TRP A 40 1.62 8.58 -8.05
CA TRP A 40 1.13 9.96 -8.04
C TRP A 40 2.25 10.99 -7.96
N GLN A 41 3.31 10.73 -7.20
CA GLN A 41 4.47 11.62 -7.11
C GLN A 41 5.20 11.74 -8.45
N GLU A 42 5.51 10.61 -9.09
CA GLU A 42 6.17 10.59 -10.40
C GLU A 42 5.35 11.34 -11.46
N TRP A 43 4.03 11.14 -11.45
CA TRP A 43 3.13 11.88 -12.32
C TRP A 43 3.12 13.38 -12.00
N LEU A 44 2.99 13.79 -10.73
CA LEU A 44 2.98 15.20 -10.39
C LEU A 44 4.30 15.90 -10.75
N GLU A 45 5.44 15.25 -10.58
CA GLU A 45 6.76 15.78 -10.95
C GLU A 45 6.88 16.02 -12.45
N GLU A 46 6.45 15.06 -13.28
CA GLU A 46 6.47 15.18 -14.74
C GLU A 46 5.67 16.41 -15.22
N TYR A 47 4.50 16.66 -14.62
CA TYR A 47 3.59 17.71 -15.09
C TYR A 47 3.85 19.06 -14.43
N ALA A 48 4.25 19.09 -13.16
CA ALA A 48 4.64 20.32 -12.48
C ALA A 48 5.88 20.95 -13.15
N SER A 49 6.77 20.14 -13.75
CA SER A 49 7.91 20.63 -14.54
C SER A 49 7.50 21.52 -15.73
N GLN A 50 6.24 21.44 -16.16
CA GLN A 50 5.67 22.23 -17.27
C GLN A 50 5.01 23.54 -16.80
N GLY A 51 5.07 23.86 -15.49
CA GLY A 51 4.61 25.13 -14.92
C GLY A 51 3.09 25.31 -14.86
N ARG A 52 2.30 24.24 -15.03
CA ARG A 52 0.83 24.28 -15.02
C ARG A 52 0.27 23.67 -13.73
N PRO A 53 -0.79 24.24 -13.13
CA PRO A 53 -1.48 23.61 -12.01
C PRO A 53 -2.11 22.30 -12.46
N VAL A 54 -2.02 21.28 -11.61
CA VAL A 54 -2.46 19.92 -11.93
C VAL A 54 -3.80 19.63 -11.25
N ARG A 55 -4.75 19.06 -12.00
CA ARG A 55 -6.03 18.57 -11.47
C ARG A 55 -6.14 17.08 -11.76
N GLY A 56 -6.34 16.29 -10.72
CA GLY A 56 -6.49 14.84 -10.77
C GLY A 56 -7.92 14.43 -10.41
N ILE A 57 -8.37 13.34 -11.04
CA ILE A 57 -9.45 12.50 -10.53
C ILE A 57 -8.79 11.15 -10.26
N GLY A 58 -8.92 10.64 -9.04
CA GLY A 58 -8.32 9.39 -8.60
C GLY A 58 -9.40 8.51 -7.98
N GLU A 59 -9.66 7.36 -8.58
CA GLU A 59 -10.64 6.41 -8.08
C GLU A 59 -9.96 5.06 -7.81
N SER A 60 -10.01 4.65 -6.55
CA SER A 60 -9.55 3.33 -6.12
C SER A 60 -10.53 2.25 -6.60
N PRO A 61 -10.08 1.03 -6.93
CA PRO A 61 -10.91 -0.03 -7.51
C PRO A 61 -11.73 -0.76 -6.43
N TRP A 62 -12.58 -0.04 -5.71
CA TRP A 62 -13.33 -0.56 -4.55
C TRP A 62 -14.18 -1.79 -4.88
N ASP A 63 -14.76 -1.83 -6.08
CA ASP A 63 -15.61 -2.93 -6.57
C ASP A 63 -14.80 -4.18 -6.96
N GLU A 64 -13.47 -4.06 -7.09
CA GLU A 64 -12.56 -5.13 -7.53
C GLU A 64 -11.62 -5.60 -6.40
N VAL A 65 -11.85 -5.16 -5.16
CA VAL A 65 -11.04 -5.55 -4.01
C VAL A 65 -11.11 -7.07 -3.78
N ARG A 66 -9.93 -7.69 -3.61
CA ARG A 66 -9.81 -9.16 -3.59
C ARG A 66 -9.71 -9.74 -2.19
N SER A 67 -9.59 -8.91 -1.16
CA SER A 67 -9.54 -9.33 0.24
C SER A 67 -9.83 -8.18 1.21
N PRO A 68 -10.26 -8.47 2.45
CA PRO A 68 -10.39 -7.45 3.50
C PRO A 68 -9.08 -6.69 3.78
N ALA A 69 -7.93 -7.38 3.66
CA ALA A 69 -6.61 -6.77 3.84
C ALA A 69 -6.29 -5.75 2.74
N GLU A 70 -6.68 -6.03 1.49
CA GLU A 70 -6.54 -5.08 0.38
C GLU A 70 -7.44 -3.85 0.56
N ALA A 71 -8.70 -4.03 0.99
CA ALA A 71 -9.59 -2.91 1.35
C ALA A 71 -8.98 -2.03 2.44
N GLU A 72 -8.42 -2.64 3.50
CA GLU A 72 -7.77 -1.92 4.59
C GLU A 72 -6.58 -1.08 4.09
N GLU A 73 -5.72 -1.65 3.25
CA GLU A 73 -4.56 -0.95 2.71
C GLU A 73 -4.93 0.15 1.69
N LEU A 74 -6.03 -0.02 0.94
CA LEU A 74 -6.60 1.06 0.11
C LEU A 74 -7.17 2.19 0.97
N ARG A 75 -7.90 1.87 2.03
CA ARG A 75 -8.40 2.88 2.98
C ARG A 75 -7.25 3.61 3.66
N TYR A 76 -6.19 2.90 4.04
CA TYR A 76 -4.98 3.51 4.56
C TYR A 76 -4.30 4.41 3.52
N HIS A 77 -4.29 4.01 2.25
CA HIS A 77 -3.81 4.86 1.15
C HIS A 77 -4.57 6.19 1.07
N GLU A 78 -5.91 6.18 1.14
CA GLU A 78 -6.73 7.41 1.12
C GLU A 78 -6.33 8.36 2.26
N TRP A 79 -6.14 7.84 3.47
CA TRP A 79 -5.67 8.63 4.61
C TRP A 79 -4.25 9.19 4.39
N LEU A 80 -3.36 8.41 3.76
CA LEU A 80 -1.99 8.82 3.49
C LEU A 80 -1.89 9.92 2.44
N LEU A 81 -2.85 10.08 1.51
CA LEU A 81 -2.80 11.09 0.44
C LEU A 81 -2.58 12.50 1.02
N ASN A 82 -3.35 12.87 2.03
CA ASN A 82 -3.23 14.19 2.67
C ASN A 82 -1.85 14.40 3.29
N LYS A 83 -1.23 13.36 3.87
CA LYS A 83 0.12 13.45 4.44
C LYS A 83 1.20 13.47 3.37
N ALA A 84 1.04 12.64 2.33
CA ALA A 84 2.00 12.52 1.24
C ALA A 84 2.17 13.82 0.48
N PHE A 85 1.07 14.56 0.29
CA PHE A 85 1.00 15.73 -0.58
C PHE A 85 0.73 17.06 0.15
N ALA A 86 0.74 17.08 1.49
CA ALA A 86 0.56 18.31 2.29
C ALA A 86 1.51 19.47 1.90
N ARG A 87 2.67 19.16 1.33
CA ARG A 87 3.69 20.13 0.90
C ARG A 87 3.93 20.14 -0.61
N GLY A 88 3.03 19.54 -1.39
CA GLY A 88 3.14 19.45 -2.84
C GLY A 88 2.87 20.77 -3.57
N PRO A 89 3.15 20.85 -4.89
CA PRO A 89 2.75 22.01 -5.71
C PRO A 89 1.23 22.21 -5.63
N ALA A 90 0.70 23.36 -6.07
CA ALA A 90 -0.74 23.60 -6.12
C ALA A 90 -1.43 22.61 -7.08
N TRP A 91 -1.85 21.47 -6.55
CA TRP A 91 -2.59 20.42 -7.24
C TRP A 91 -3.87 20.12 -6.47
N TRP A 92 -4.88 19.64 -7.20
CA TRP A 92 -6.17 19.25 -6.66
C TRP A 92 -6.46 17.81 -7.05
N LEU A 93 -6.86 16.98 -6.09
CA LEU A 93 -7.33 15.62 -6.33
C LEU A 93 -8.79 15.52 -5.93
N LEU A 94 -9.62 15.03 -6.85
CA LEU A 94 -10.99 14.61 -6.57
C LEU A 94 -11.02 13.08 -6.48
N CYS A 95 -11.37 12.54 -5.32
CA CYS A 95 -11.61 11.11 -5.11
C CYS A 95 -13.12 10.84 -5.15
N PRO A 96 -13.69 10.38 -6.28
CA PRO A 96 -15.10 10.01 -6.33
C PRO A 96 -15.33 8.69 -5.59
N TYR A 97 -16.50 8.57 -4.97
CA TYR A 97 -16.97 7.35 -4.32
C TYR A 97 -18.40 7.08 -4.75
N ASP A 98 -18.72 5.81 -5.02
CA ASP A 98 -20.09 5.42 -5.32
C ASP A 98 -20.94 5.43 -4.03
N ILE A 99 -21.95 6.28 -4.01
CA ILE A 99 -22.89 6.44 -2.89
C ILE A 99 -23.83 5.24 -2.71
N ALA A 100 -23.80 4.27 -3.62
CA ALA A 100 -24.46 2.98 -3.45
C ALA A 100 -23.81 2.11 -2.36
N HIS A 101 -22.56 2.40 -1.98
CA HIS A 101 -21.90 1.78 -0.82
C HIS A 101 -22.63 2.09 0.49
N ASP A 102 -22.41 1.28 1.52
CA ASP A 102 -23.05 1.52 2.81
C ASP A 102 -22.56 2.82 3.47
N LYS A 103 -23.43 3.39 4.31
CA LYS A 103 -23.19 4.69 4.95
C LYS A 103 -21.98 4.68 5.89
N ALA A 104 -21.64 3.54 6.49
CA ALA A 104 -20.51 3.47 7.41
C ALA A 104 -19.19 3.54 6.66
N SER A 105 -19.03 2.77 5.57
CA SER A 105 -17.85 2.85 4.71
C SER A 105 -17.66 4.23 4.08
N LEU A 106 -18.75 4.87 3.62
CA LEU A 106 -18.68 6.24 3.10
C LEU A 106 -18.26 7.26 4.18
N ALA A 107 -18.73 7.11 5.42
CA ALA A 107 -18.33 7.98 6.52
C ALA A 107 -16.84 7.81 6.89
N GLU A 108 -16.32 6.58 6.85
CA GLU A 108 -14.89 6.31 7.05
C GLU A 108 -14.02 6.91 5.94
N MET A 109 -14.45 6.79 4.68
CA MET A 109 -13.77 7.46 3.55
C MET A 109 -13.80 8.97 3.70
N ALA A 110 -14.96 9.55 4.04
CA ALA A 110 -15.12 10.99 4.21
C ALA A 110 -14.13 11.57 5.25
N ARG A 111 -13.82 10.83 6.31
CA ARG A 111 -12.84 11.21 7.34
C ARG A 111 -11.40 11.27 6.85
N CYS A 112 -11.11 10.67 5.70
CA CYS A 112 -9.80 10.77 5.06
C CYS A 112 -9.64 12.07 4.27
N HIS A 113 -10.72 12.85 4.04
CA HIS A 113 -10.71 14.02 3.16
C HIS A 113 -11.07 15.32 3.90
N PRO A 114 -10.34 16.43 3.69
CA PRO A 114 -10.63 17.71 4.33
C PRO A 114 -11.90 18.39 3.81
N GLU A 115 -12.27 18.11 2.56
CA GLU A 115 -13.43 18.68 1.88
C GLU A 115 -14.26 17.58 1.22
N LEU A 116 -15.57 17.72 1.28
CA LEU A 116 -16.53 16.85 0.61
C LEU A 116 -17.26 17.63 -0.47
N ARG A 117 -17.53 16.97 -1.60
CA ARG A 117 -18.30 17.56 -2.70
C ARG A 117 -19.57 16.76 -2.95
N GLN A 118 -20.72 17.41 -2.79
CA GLN A 118 -22.04 16.82 -3.03
C GLN A 118 -22.95 17.84 -3.73
N ASP A 119 -23.72 17.41 -4.72
CA ASP A 119 -24.65 18.26 -5.48
C ASP A 119 -24.01 19.55 -6.03
N GLY A 120 -22.74 19.44 -6.48
CA GLY A 120 -21.96 20.55 -7.02
C GLY A 120 -21.41 21.53 -5.97
N ARG A 121 -21.69 21.34 -4.68
CA ARG A 121 -21.21 22.17 -3.58
C ARG A 121 -20.04 21.49 -2.87
N THR A 122 -19.02 22.29 -2.52
CA THR A 122 -17.89 21.84 -1.69
C THR A 122 -18.09 22.35 -0.26
N MET A 123 -17.92 21.46 0.72
CA MET A 123 -18.07 21.76 2.14
C MET A 123 -16.90 21.13 2.93
N PRO A 124 -16.42 21.77 4.01
CA PRO A 124 -15.41 21.14 4.88
C PRO A 124 -15.99 19.90 5.55
N CYS A 125 -15.17 18.86 5.69
CA CYS A 125 -15.52 17.65 6.44
C CYS A 125 -15.35 17.92 7.93
N ALA A 126 -16.44 17.91 8.70
CA ALA A 126 -16.39 18.20 10.14
C ALA A 126 -15.65 17.13 10.96
N ASP A 127 -15.63 15.89 10.48
CA ASP A 127 -14.98 14.75 11.13
C ASP A 127 -13.52 14.56 10.69
N TYR A 128 -13.00 15.39 9.77
CA TYR A 128 -11.62 15.32 9.33
C TYR A 128 -10.68 15.93 10.38
N ASP A 129 -9.67 15.16 10.78
CA ASP A 129 -8.58 15.63 11.65
C ASP A 129 -7.22 15.29 11.02
N PRO A 130 -6.41 16.29 10.61
CA PRO A 130 -5.12 16.06 10.00
C PRO A 130 -4.09 15.39 10.93
N GLN A 131 -4.31 15.46 12.25
CA GLN A 131 -3.42 14.89 13.28
C GLN A 131 -3.91 13.55 13.82
N ALA A 132 -5.16 13.15 13.54
CA ALA A 132 -5.67 11.87 14.00
C ALA A 132 -4.85 10.71 13.42
N PRO A 133 -4.42 9.74 14.26
CA PRO A 133 -3.77 8.54 13.76
C PRO A 133 -4.78 7.67 13.00
N TYR A 134 -4.30 6.96 11.98
CA TYR A 134 -5.10 5.95 11.32
C TYR A 134 -5.35 4.77 12.25
N ARG A 135 -6.60 4.31 12.32
CA ARG A 135 -7.00 3.18 13.18
C ARG A 135 -7.14 1.93 12.33
N PHE A 136 -6.09 1.12 12.31
CA PHE A 136 -6.12 -0.16 11.60
C PHE A 136 -7.09 -1.14 12.25
N THR A 137 -7.77 -1.92 11.42
CA THR A 137 -8.31 -3.20 11.85
C THR A 137 -7.17 -4.09 12.38
N PRO A 138 -7.30 -4.73 13.56
CA PRO A 138 -6.28 -5.65 14.05
C PRO A 138 -6.01 -6.79 13.06
N LEU A 139 -4.74 -7.12 12.86
CA LEU A 139 -4.36 -8.28 12.07
C LEU A 139 -4.87 -9.55 12.75
N THR A 140 -5.57 -10.38 11.99
CA THR A 140 -6.00 -11.73 12.38
C THR A 140 -4.83 -12.60 12.82
N ASP A 141 -5.08 -13.70 13.50
CA ASP A 141 -4.05 -14.72 13.72
C ASP A 141 -3.79 -15.52 12.43
N PRO A 142 -2.58 -16.10 12.25
CA PRO A 142 -2.30 -16.96 11.09
C PRO A 142 -3.23 -18.17 11.09
N CYS A 143 -3.61 -18.65 9.91
CA CYS A 143 -4.38 -19.89 9.80
C CYS A 143 -3.47 -21.12 9.98
N ASP A 144 -4.04 -22.20 10.52
CA ASP A 144 -3.35 -23.48 10.65
C ASP A 144 -3.39 -24.26 9.32
N PRO A 145 -2.30 -24.97 8.96
CA PRO A 145 -1.01 -25.01 9.65
C PRO A 145 -0.13 -23.79 9.30
N TYR A 146 0.57 -23.23 10.29
CA TYR A 146 1.64 -22.27 10.08
C TYR A 146 2.97 -22.76 10.64
N GLU A 147 4.08 -22.29 10.06
CA GLU A 147 5.42 -22.49 10.60
C GLU A 147 5.91 -21.22 11.30
N GLU A 148 6.67 -21.38 12.38
CA GLU A 148 7.31 -20.28 13.10
C GLU A 148 8.83 -20.49 13.17
N PHE A 149 9.59 -19.40 12.99
CA PHE A 149 11.03 -19.38 13.08
C PHE A 149 11.52 -18.08 13.73
N ALA A 150 12.12 -18.19 14.91
CA ALA A 150 12.85 -17.08 15.53
C ALA A 150 14.19 -16.88 14.81
N TYR A 151 14.54 -15.63 14.52
CA TYR A 151 15.76 -15.28 13.79
C TYR A 151 16.46 -14.07 14.40
N SER A 152 17.77 -14.02 14.18
CA SER A 152 18.65 -12.95 14.62
C SER A 152 19.78 -12.72 13.60
N ARG A 153 20.80 -11.96 13.98
CA ARG A 153 21.96 -11.71 13.10
C ARG A 153 22.69 -13.03 12.78
N GLY A 154 22.71 -13.39 11.50
CA GLY A 154 23.35 -14.61 10.99
C GLY A 154 22.35 -15.63 10.45
N ASP A 155 21.07 -15.51 10.82
CA ASP A 155 20.03 -16.50 10.48
C ASP A 155 19.34 -16.24 9.14
N LEU A 156 19.71 -15.18 8.41
CA LEU A 156 19.10 -14.85 7.12
C LEU A 156 19.16 -15.99 6.07
N PRO A 157 20.23 -16.79 5.97
CA PRO A 157 20.23 -17.98 5.13
C PRO A 157 19.15 -19.01 5.54
N ALA A 158 19.08 -19.36 6.82
CA ALA A 158 18.10 -20.30 7.35
C ALA A 158 16.66 -19.77 7.19
N LEU A 159 16.45 -18.47 7.37
CA LEU A 159 15.17 -17.80 7.13
C LEU A 159 14.72 -17.99 5.68
N ARG A 160 15.62 -17.79 4.71
CA ARG A 160 15.31 -18.02 3.29
C ARG A 160 15.02 -19.49 3.00
N GLU A 161 15.75 -20.43 3.61
CA GLU A 161 15.47 -21.86 3.47
C GLU A 161 14.07 -22.23 3.97
N LYS A 162 13.63 -21.65 5.10
CA LYS A 162 12.26 -21.86 5.63
C LYS A 162 11.19 -21.31 4.69
N ILE A 163 11.38 -20.09 4.18
CA ILE A 163 10.46 -19.50 3.20
C ILE A 163 10.43 -20.34 1.92
N ALA A 164 11.57 -20.78 1.41
CA ALA A 164 11.66 -21.62 0.23
C ALA A 164 10.92 -22.95 0.43
N ALA A 165 11.14 -23.64 1.55
CA ALA A 165 10.46 -24.89 1.85
C ALA A 165 8.94 -24.72 1.91
N CYS A 166 8.45 -23.60 2.45
CA CYS A 166 7.02 -23.29 2.46
C CYS A 166 6.49 -22.97 1.04
N ALA A 167 7.19 -22.09 0.33
CA ALA A 167 6.84 -21.69 -1.04
C ALA A 167 6.78 -22.89 -2.01
N GLU A 168 7.75 -23.79 -1.97
CA GLU A 168 7.83 -24.96 -2.83
C GLU A 168 6.65 -25.93 -2.61
N ARG A 169 6.21 -26.13 -1.36
CA ARG A 169 5.02 -26.94 -1.06
C ARG A 169 3.74 -26.39 -1.68
N HIS A 170 3.70 -25.08 -1.94
CA HIS A 170 2.58 -24.39 -2.58
C HIS A 170 2.87 -24.02 -4.05
N GLY A 171 3.91 -24.60 -4.66
CA GLY A 171 4.23 -24.41 -6.08
C GLY A 171 4.86 -23.06 -6.44
N LEU A 172 5.14 -22.18 -5.47
CA LEU A 172 5.75 -20.88 -5.71
C LEU A 172 7.25 -21.02 -5.98
N THR A 173 7.65 -20.86 -7.25
CA THR A 173 9.03 -21.07 -7.69
C THR A 173 9.52 -19.93 -8.59
N GLY A 174 10.76 -20.04 -9.09
CA GLY A 174 11.28 -19.16 -10.14
C GLY A 174 11.39 -17.69 -9.72
N ARG A 175 10.88 -16.78 -10.56
CA ARG A 175 10.99 -15.32 -10.34
C ARG A 175 10.29 -14.89 -9.05
N ARG A 176 9.07 -15.36 -8.80
CA ARG A 176 8.26 -14.94 -7.65
C ARG A 176 8.91 -15.34 -6.32
N LEU A 177 9.48 -16.53 -6.24
CA LEU A 177 10.25 -16.95 -5.06
C LEU A 177 11.47 -16.05 -4.80
N ARG A 178 12.19 -15.64 -5.85
CA ARG A 178 13.33 -14.72 -5.70
C ARG A 178 12.89 -13.33 -5.21
N GLU A 179 11.76 -12.84 -5.71
CA GLU A 179 11.18 -11.56 -5.27
C GLU A 179 10.75 -11.62 -3.81
N LEU A 180 10.07 -12.70 -3.41
CA LEU A 180 9.71 -12.94 -2.01
C LEU A 180 10.95 -13.04 -1.11
N HIS A 181 12.00 -13.76 -1.52
CA HIS A 181 13.25 -13.83 -0.74
C HIS A 181 13.90 -12.46 -0.56
N LEU A 182 13.90 -11.63 -1.60
CA LEU A 182 14.45 -10.28 -1.50
C LEU A 182 13.62 -9.43 -0.53
N ALA A 183 12.29 -9.41 -0.69
CA ALA A 183 11.40 -8.68 0.21
C ALA A 183 11.51 -9.16 1.67
N ALA A 184 11.49 -10.47 1.89
CA ALA A 184 11.67 -11.08 3.21
C ALA A 184 13.03 -10.73 3.83
N THR A 185 14.10 -10.73 3.04
CA THR A 185 15.43 -10.36 3.52
C THR A 185 15.49 -8.88 3.93
N GLU A 186 14.85 -7.98 3.18
CA GLU A 186 14.77 -6.56 3.54
C GLU A 186 13.99 -6.36 4.85
N VAL A 187 12.85 -7.02 5.02
CA VAL A 187 12.06 -6.93 6.27
C VAL A 187 12.83 -7.50 7.44
N ALA A 188 13.37 -8.71 7.34
CA ALA A 188 14.16 -9.34 8.41
C ALA A 188 15.41 -8.51 8.76
N THR A 189 16.07 -7.90 7.76
CA THR A 189 17.20 -7.01 7.98
C THR A 189 16.77 -5.75 8.74
N ASN A 190 15.62 -5.19 8.42
CA ASN A 190 15.06 -4.05 9.16
C ASN A 190 14.73 -4.44 10.61
N SER A 191 14.12 -5.60 10.84
CA SER A 191 13.86 -6.13 12.18
C SER A 191 15.15 -6.30 12.99
N ILE A 192 16.22 -6.83 12.39
CA ILE A 192 17.52 -6.97 13.08
C ILE A 192 18.16 -5.59 13.36
N ARG A 193 18.04 -4.63 12.43
CA ARG A 193 18.71 -3.32 12.57
C ARG A 193 17.95 -2.35 13.46
N HIS A 194 16.63 -2.34 13.36
CA HIS A 194 15.74 -1.34 13.94
C HIS A 194 14.75 -1.94 14.95
N GLY A 195 14.54 -3.27 14.92
CA GLY A 195 13.55 -3.98 15.73
C GLY A 195 14.10 -4.72 16.95
N GLY A 196 15.30 -4.37 17.42
CA GLY A 196 15.88 -4.95 18.64
C GLY A 196 16.82 -6.15 18.40
N GLY A 197 17.32 -6.35 17.17
CA GLY A 197 18.36 -7.34 16.88
C GLY A 197 17.87 -8.73 16.50
N HIS A 198 16.57 -8.98 16.60
CA HIS A 198 15.94 -10.27 16.35
C HIS A 198 14.47 -10.08 15.93
N GLY A 199 13.84 -11.17 15.49
CA GLY A 199 12.42 -11.19 15.19
C GLY A 199 11.88 -12.61 15.07
N VAL A 200 10.58 -12.70 14.80
CA VAL A 200 9.89 -13.96 14.55
C VAL A 200 9.29 -13.93 13.16
N LEU A 201 9.62 -14.93 12.34
CA LEU A 201 8.98 -15.21 11.06
C LEU A 201 7.86 -16.21 11.30
N ARG A 202 6.68 -15.95 10.76
CA ARG A 202 5.60 -16.93 10.57
C ARG A 202 5.26 -17.05 9.10
N THR A 203 5.04 -18.27 8.63
CA THR A 203 4.61 -18.52 7.25
C THR A 203 3.42 -19.45 7.19
N TRP A 204 2.42 -19.08 6.41
CA TRP A 204 1.23 -19.89 6.13
C TRP A 204 0.71 -19.61 4.72
N SER A 205 -0.17 -20.48 4.22
CA SER A 205 -0.93 -20.23 3.00
C SER A 205 -2.37 -19.92 3.35
N GLU A 206 -2.93 -18.87 2.77
CA GLU A 206 -4.34 -18.53 2.90
C GLU A 206 -4.94 -18.29 1.51
N GLU A 207 -6.04 -18.96 1.22
CA GLU A 207 -6.69 -18.96 -0.10
C GLU A 207 -5.71 -19.30 -1.23
N ARG A 208 -5.23 -18.27 -1.95
CA ARG A 208 -4.31 -18.35 -3.08
C ARG A 208 -3.05 -17.51 -2.85
N ARG A 209 -2.68 -17.28 -1.60
CA ARG A 209 -1.52 -16.46 -1.22
C ARG A 209 -0.65 -17.19 -0.21
N LEU A 210 0.66 -17.06 -0.39
CA LEU A 210 1.64 -17.33 0.65
C LEU A 210 1.83 -16.05 1.46
N VAL A 211 1.68 -16.15 2.78
CA VAL A 211 1.87 -15.03 3.70
C VAL A 211 3.12 -15.27 4.54
N CYS A 212 4.03 -14.29 4.55
CA CYS A 212 5.17 -14.25 5.46
C CYS A 212 4.98 -13.08 6.42
N GLU A 213 4.76 -13.36 7.70
CA GLU A 213 4.65 -12.36 8.76
C GLU A 213 5.94 -12.26 9.55
N PHE A 214 6.42 -11.03 9.73
CA PHE A 214 7.57 -10.70 10.55
C PHE A 214 7.09 -9.92 11.76
N ARG A 215 7.57 -10.29 12.94
CA ARG A 215 7.33 -9.58 14.19
C ARG A 215 8.64 -9.17 14.83
N ASP A 216 8.73 -7.92 15.28
CA ASP A 216 9.88 -7.38 16.01
C ASP A 216 9.45 -6.29 17.00
N ALA A 217 10.38 -5.86 17.86
CA ALA A 217 10.12 -4.86 18.90
C ALA A 217 10.34 -3.41 18.43
N GLY A 218 10.52 -3.19 17.13
CA GLY A 218 10.78 -1.88 16.54
C GLY A 218 9.50 -1.05 16.39
N TYR A 219 9.70 0.24 16.15
CA TYR A 219 8.62 1.17 15.87
C TYR A 219 8.94 2.03 14.63
N ILE A 220 7.93 2.18 13.78
CA ILE A 220 7.98 3.00 12.57
C ILE A 220 7.14 4.26 12.83
N GLU A 221 7.83 5.38 13.00
CA GLU A 221 7.19 6.66 13.27
C GLU A 221 6.60 7.32 12.01
N ASP A 222 7.29 7.23 10.87
CA ASP A 222 6.83 7.82 9.61
C ASP A 222 5.86 6.86 8.88
N PRO A 223 4.56 7.17 8.79
CA PRO A 223 3.59 6.32 8.09
C PRO A 223 3.83 6.26 6.57
N LEU A 224 4.64 7.17 6.01
CA LEU A 224 4.99 7.19 4.59
C LEU A 224 6.26 6.42 4.26
N VAL A 225 6.89 5.77 5.25
CA VAL A 225 8.07 4.95 4.99
C VAL A 225 7.76 3.87 3.94
N GLY A 226 8.64 3.72 2.96
CA GLY A 226 8.45 2.76 1.86
C GLY A 226 7.36 3.12 0.84
N ARG A 227 6.53 4.14 1.08
CA ARG A 227 5.47 4.57 0.13
C ARG A 227 5.97 5.55 -0.92
N ARG A 228 7.13 6.18 -0.68
CA ARG A 228 7.80 7.12 -1.59
C ARG A 228 8.97 6.46 -2.29
N ARG A 229 9.19 6.81 -3.56
CA ARG A 229 10.36 6.39 -4.32
C ARG A 229 11.62 6.99 -3.68
N PRO A 230 12.63 6.17 -3.31
CA PRO A 230 13.89 6.68 -2.79
C PRO A 230 14.66 7.47 -3.85
N ASP A 231 15.42 8.49 -3.43
CA ASP A 231 16.34 9.19 -4.32
C ASP A 231 17.46 8.22 -4.80
N ALA A 232 17.84 8.32 -6.08
CA ALA A 232 18.88 7.47 -6.67
C ALA A 232 20.23 7.54 -5.93
N ARG A 233 20.53 8.67 -5.28
CA ARG A 233 21.73 8.94 -4.48
C ARG A 233 21.56 8.63 -2.99
N GLN A 234 20.36 8.27 -2.54
CA GLN A 234 20.09 7.97 -1.13
C GLN A 234 20.86 6.73 -0.67
N VAL A 235 21.65 6.87 0.39
CA VAL A 235 22.36 5.74 1.02
C VAL A 235 21.43 5.09 2.06
N GLY A 236 20.96 3.88 1.75
CA GLY A 236 20.04 3.14 2.64
C GLY A 236 18.57 3.58 2.55
N GLY A 237 17.68 2.96 3.35
CA GLY A 237 16.26 3.31 3.43
C GLY A 237 15.42 2.91 2.21
N ARG A 238 15.92 2.02 1.34
CA ARG A 238 15.22 1.56 0.14
C ARG A 238 14.41 0.27 0.37
N GLY A 239 14.70 -0.44 1.45
CA GLY A 239 14.18 -1.79 1.68
C GLY A 239 12.66 -1.87 1.69
N LEU A 240 11.98 -1.05 2.51
CA LEU A 240 10.50 -1.07 2.57
C LEU A 240 9.85 -0.62 1.25
N TRP A 241 10.48 0.28 0.50
CA TRP A 241 9.98 0.63 -0.83
C TRP A 241 10.08 -0.54 -1.80
N LEU A 242 11.23 -1.25 -1.81
CA LEU A 242 11.41 -2.46 -2.62
C LEU A 242 10.40 -3.54 -2.24
N VAL A 243 10.14 -3.73 -0.95
CA VAL A 243 9.14 -4.68 -0.45
C VAL A 243 7.76 -4.42 -1.08
N HIS A 244 7.31 -3.16 -1.14
CA HIS A 244 6.07 -2.80 -1.84
C HIS A 244 6.11 -3.02 -3.36
N GLN A 245 7.28 -3.01 -3.99
CA GLN A 245 7.42 -3.30 -5.43
C GLN A 245 7.42 -4.80 -5.75
N LEU A 246 7.81 -5.65 -4.79
CA LEU A 246 8.05 -7.07 -5.01
C LEU A 246 6.87 -7.95 -4.60
N CYS A 247 6.17 -7.55 -3.54
CA CYS A 247 4.99 -8.26 -3.03
C CYS A 247 3.69 -7.72 -3.66
N ASP A 248 2.64 -8.55 -3.64
CA ASP A 248 1.32 -8.17 -4.15
C ASP A 248 0.57 -7.31 -3.14
N LEU A 249 0.68 -7.66 -1.85
CA LEU A 249 0.17 -6.87 -0.74
C LEU A 249 1.18 -6.86 0.41
N VAL A 250 1.27 -5.72 1.09
CA VAL A 250 2.14 -5.55 2.26
C VAL A 250 1.34 -4.83 3.33
N GLU A 251 1.16 -5.46 4.47
CA GLU A 251 0.52 -4.86 5.63
C GLU A 251 1.59 -4.53 6.66
N ILE A 252 1.63 -3.28 7.13
CA ILE A 252 2.52 -2.84 8.20
C ILE A 252 1.66 -2.34 9.34
N ARG A 253 1.80 -2.94 10.52
CA ARG A 253 1.22 -2.44 11.77
C ARG A 253 2.37 -2.19 12.72
N SER A 254 2.57 -0.93 13.08
CA SER A 254 3.62 -0.54 14.01
C SER A 254 2.97 0.28 15.12
N VAL A 255 3.08 -0.20 16.34
CA VAL A 255 2.44 0.41 17.51
C VAL A 255 3.55 0.70 18.52
N PRO A 256 3.63 1.93 19.07
CA PRO A 256 4.59 2.25 20.12
C PRO A 256 4.53 1.23 21.26
N ASP A 257 5.69 0.81 21.76
CA ASP A 257 5.86 -0.15 22.85
C ASP A 257 5.35 -1.59 22.62
N GLU A 258 4.52 -1.84 21.59
CA GLU A 258 4.05 -3.18 21.20
C GLU A 258 4.88 -3.80 20.07
N GLY A 259 5.55 -2.97 19.27
CA GLY A 259 6.45 -3.41 18.20
C GLY A 259 5.86 -3.29 16.79
N THR A 260 6.48 -3.97 15.85
CA THR A 260 6.11 -3.94 14.42
C THR A 260 5.77 -5.32 13.91
N ARG A 261 4.64 -5.42 13.21
CA ARG A 261 4.19 -6.58 12.43
C ARG A 261 4.15 -6.21 10.95
N VAL A 262 4.85 -6.98 10.12
CA VAL A 262 4.84 -6.83 8.66
C VAL A 262 4.35 -8.11 8.03
N ARG A 263 3.28 -8.07 7.22
CA ARG A 263 2.84 -9.21 6.39
C ARG A 263 3.20 -8.97 4.94
N LEU A 264 3.87 -9.94 4.33
CA LEU A 264 4.15 -10.00 2.91
C LEU A 264 3.21 -11.03 2.30
N HIS A 265 2.40 -10.61 1.34
CA HIS A 265 1.52 -11.48 0.58
C HIS A 265 2.10 -11.69 -0.82
N THR A 266 2.19 -12.96 -1.23
CA THR A 266 2.58 -13.35 -2.58
C THR A 266 1.56 -14.33 -3.13
N GLU A 267 0.95 -14.00 -4.26
CA GLU A 267 0.03 -14.86 -4.98
C GLU A 267 0.71 -16.15 -5.44
N LEU A 268 0.01 -17.25 -5.19
CA LEU A 268 0.39 -18.58 -5.61
C LEU A 268 -0.03 -18.80 -7.07
N PRO A 269 0.75 -19.58 -7.85
CA PRO A 269 0.38 -19.93 -9.22
C PRO A 269 -0.97 -20.66 -9.28
N GLU A 270 -1.64 -20.56 -10.44
CA GLU A 270 -2.80 -21.39 -10.80
C GLU A 270 -2.47 -22.88 -10.92
#